data_AF-A0A7C4IRI4-F1
#
_entry.id   AF-A0A7C4IRI4-F1
#
_cell.length_a   1.000
_cell.length_b   1.000
_cell.length_c   1.000
_cell.angle_alpha   90.00
_cell.angle_beta   90.00
_cell.angle_gamma   90.00
#
_symmetry.space_group_name_H-M   'P 1'
#
loop_
_entity.id
_entity.type
_entity.pdbx_description
1 polymer ?
#
loop_
_entity_poly.entity_id
_entity_poly.type
_entity_poly.pdbx_seq_one_letter_code
_entity_poly.pdbx_strand_id
1 'polypeptide(L)'
;MLTVGTDAVSNGGNLLTIDGSGNTTISGTLSGSGGLTKNGTGTLTLSGANTFSGAVAITGGVLRISASSNLGDASATNTLAISNNATLQSTGFGNIDLTANRTIALGAGGGTFDVGGTASDFLSLTGVITGSSTLTKIGTGSLSLAADNTATFSGAIDIDSGMLNLAHAGGLGTGTVTVKYGSILQVAASNAKLAQVVVQPGGVLRLNQPQDTAAGATIPTTPIAGILEIKHSNVGANFDGIQMAAGSTVRSNLAGVNYESDLILNGAVDFDTVNQNFTISGSLSGASGAVNKISGNTLTLSGNNTFSGPVTINAGTLSFGAANNLGDGSATNTIAINYNSTLQWTGATAENLGTNRTITLTFGGTLDGSGTEALTIDGVISGTGGLTKIGSGTGGITLAAQNTYTGLTTISAGALTITHNSALGANGMGNETIVADNAQLILGNGITVSGETITIAGAGGSNFIGALAAASGGISTWDGPVKLGASARIGAAGNGTLIVSGAISNDAGTDLSISTTTGTGSGVVVLSGPNTYSGATSVIRGTLRLGAADSLPATTILDVHSSATTDPATFDLNGMNQTIAGLKRTNTTGPGIVTSAGATTLTIDGATSNTFSGVITGALAL
;
A
#
# COMPACT_ATOMS: atom_id res chain seq x y z
N MET A 1 43.74 28.76 -24.62
CA MET A 1 43.54 28.90 -23.16
C MET A 1 44.61 29.83 -22.65
N LEU A 2 44.23 30.96 -22.04
CA LEU A 2 45.19 31.89 -21.42
C LEU A 2 45.30 31.56 -19.93
N THR A 3 46.51 31.40 -19.41
CA THR A 3 46.74 31.17 -17.98
C THR A 3 47.55 32.33 -17.42
N VAL A 4 46.98 33.07 -16.47
CA VAL A 4 47.73 34.00 -15.63
C VAL A 4 48.23 33.19 -14.43
N GLY A 5 49.56 33.14 -14.28
CA GLY A 5 50.27 32.30 -13.32
C GLY A 5 49.98 32.62 -11.85
N THR A 6 50.83 32.14 -10.95
CA THR A 6 50.65 32.23 -9.49
C THR A 6 50.94 33.61 -8.90
N ASP A 7 51.50 34.53 -9.69
CA ASP A 7 51.84 35.87 -9.20
C ASP A 7 50.60 36.67 -8.84
N ALA A 8 50.72 37.51 -7.80
CA ALA A 8 49.63 38.38 -7.38
C ALA A 8 49.30 39.40 -8.47
N VAL A 9 48.02 39.56 -8.79
CA VAL A 9 47.49 40.55 -9.71
C VAL A 9 46.80 41.63 -8.87
N SER A 10 47.30 42.87 -8.89
CA SER A 10 46.59 44.00 -8.30
C SER A 10 45.79 44.71 -9.38
N ASN A 11 44.50 44.96 -9.14
CA ASN A 11 43.68 45.77 -10.04
C ASN A 11 43.85 47.28 -9.81
N GLY A 12 44.63 47.71 -8.81
CA GLY A 12 44.94 49.12 -8.58
C GLY A 12 43.74 50.04 -8.33
N GLY A 13 42.56 49.48 -8.03
CA GLY A 13 41.30 50.23 -7.96
C GLY A 13 40.53 50.33 -9.30
N ASN A 14 41.07 49.79 -10.39
CA ASN A 14 40.46 49.78 -11.71
C ASN A 14 39.56 48.55 -11.93
N LEU A 15 38.58 48.69 -12.83
CA LEU A 15 37.76 47.58 -13.29
C LEU A 15 38.57 46.64 -14.19
N LEU A 16 38.73 45.38 -13.79
CA LEU A 16 39.32 44.34 -14.62
C LEU A 16 38.25 43.70 -15.50
N THR A 17 38.37 43.78 -16.83
CA THR A 17 37.41 43.17 -17.76
C THR A 17 38.03 42.01 -18.53
N ILE A 18 37.34 40.87 -18.54
CA ILE A 18 37.67 39.67 -19.31
C ILE A 18 36.62 39.49 -20.41
N ASP A 19 36.98 39.87 -21.64
CA ASP A 19 36.06 39.94 -22.79
C ASP A 19 36.29 38.86 -23.86
N GLY A 20 37.32 38.02 -23.69
CA GLY A 20 37.68 37.01 -24.68
C GLY A 20 36.67 35.85 -24.80
N SER A 21 36.55 35.29 -26.00
CA SER A 21 35.77 34.08 -26.27
C SER A 21 36.46 32.77 -25.84
N GLY A 22 37.77 32.82 -25.57
CA GLY A 22 38.56 31.68 -25.10
C GLY A 22 38.53 31.49 -23.59
N ASN A 23 38.78 30.26 -23.13
CA ASN A 23 38.90 29.96 -21.71
C ASN A 23 40.17 30.62 -21.10
N THR A 24 40.01 31.21 -19.93
CA THR A 24 41.05 31.90 -19.15
C THR A 24 41.09 31.35 -17.73
N THR A 25 42.28 31.15 -17.17
CA THR A 25 42.47 30.80 -15.76
C THR A 25 43.35 31.84 -15.09
N ILE A 26 42.91 32.38 -13.95
CA ILE A 26 43.71 33.23 -13.07
C ILE A 26 43.95 32.45 -11.78
N SER A 27 45.21 32.08 -11.55
CA SER A 27 45.60 31.22 -10.44
C SER A 27 46.21 31.97 -9.25
N GLY A 28 46.85 33.11 -9.48
CA GLY A 28 47.32 34.02 -8.44
C GLY A 28 46.21 34.81 -7.74
N THR A 29 46.54 35.45 -6.63
CA THR A 29 45.63 36.32 -5.87
C THR A 29 45.36 37.62 -6.63
N LEU A 30 44.09 37.85 -6.96
CA LEU A 30 43.57 39.15 -7.40
C LEU A 30 43.27 40.04 -6.18
N SER A 31 43.78 41.27 -6.17
CA SER A 31 43.70 42.21 -5.03
C SER A 31 43.40 43.65 -5.50
N GLY A 32 43.08 44.54 -4.55
CA GLY A 32 42.79 45.97 -4.79
C GLY A 32 41.29 46.30 -4.75
N SER A 33 40.94 47.59 -4.77
CA SER A 33 39.55 48.02 -4.58
C SER A 33 38.67 47.96 -5.83
N GLY A 34 39.25 47.66 -6.99
CA GLY A 34 38.54 47.61 -8.26
C GLY A 34 37.63 46.37 -8.40
N GLY A 35 36.73 46.40 -9.38
CA GLY A 35 35.83 45.28 -9.69
C GLY A 35 36.37 44.30 -10.73
N LEU A 36 35.59 43.27 -11.03
CA LEU A 36 35.82 42.28 -12.09
C LEU A 36 34.59 42.18 -12.99
N THR A 37 34.75 42.35 -14.31
CA THR A 37 33.71 42.07 -15.30
C THR A 37 34.12 40.89 -16.17
N LYS A 38 33.25 39.87 -16.26
CA LYS A 38 33.37 38.72 -17.16
C LYS A 38 32.30 38.84 -18.25
N ASN A 39 32.71 39.25 -19.46
CA ASN A 39 31.79 39.56 -20.57
C ASN A 39 31.87 38.57 -21.74
N GLY A 40 33.07 38.07 -22.06
CA GLY A 40 33.26 37.20 -23.22
C GLY A 40 32.58 35.85 -23.10
N THR A 41 32.38 35.13 -24.20
CA THR A 41 31.65 33.83 -24.20
C THR A 41 32.42 32.65 -23.57
N GLY A 42 33.73 32.79 -23.34
CA GLY A 42 34.56 31.73 -22.77
C GLY A 42 34.33 31.49 -21.27
N THR A 43 35.06 30.53 -20.69
CA THR A 43 35.09 30.29 -19.24
C THR A 43 36.26 31.05 -18.59
N LEU A 44 35.98 31.88 -17.57
CA LEU A 44 37.00 32.42 -16.66
C LEU A 44 37.03 31.55 -15.41
N THR A 45 38.19 31.00 -15.07
CA THR A 45 38.42 30.23 -13.84
C THR A 45 39.21 31.09 -12.87
N LEU A 46 38.66 31.32 -11.67
CA LEU A 46 39.38 31.92 -10.57
C LEU A 46 39.68 30.84 -9.54
N SER A 47 40.96 30.51 -9.34
CA SER A 47 41.37 29.49 -8.35
C SER A 47 42.15 30.08 -7.17
N GLY A 48 42.69 31.29 -7.31
CA GLY A 48 43.38 31.99 -6.23
C GLY A 48 42.45 32.45 -5.11
N ALA A 49 42.97 32.56 -3.89
CA ALA A 49 42.29 33.26 -2.80
C ALA A 49 42.41 34.76 -3.04
N ASN A 50 41.32 35.37 -3.50
CA ASN A 50 41.27 36.75 -3.96
C ASN A 50 40.82 37.69 -2.82
N THR A 51 41.31 38.93 -2.84
CA THR A 51 41.09 39.93 -1.78
C THR A 51 40.62 41.27 -2.33
N PHE A 52 40.26 41.33 -3.61
CA PHE A 52 39.69 42.56 -4.18
C PHE A 52 38.29 42.83 -3.62
N SER A 53 37.93 44.12 -3.47
CA SER A 53 36.69 44.53 -2.78
C SER A 53 35.60 45.10 -3.69
N GLY A 54 35.91 45.38 -4.96
CA GLY A 54 34.95 45.92 -5.93
C GLY A 54 34.05 44.84 -6.52
N ALA A 55 32.88 45.20 -7.02
CA ALA A 55 31.86 44.27 -7.53
C ALA A 55 32.37 43.28 -8.60
N VAL A 56 31.77 42.08 -8.62
CA VAL A 56 31.94 41.08 -9.68
C VAL A 56 30.70 41.12 -10.59
N ALA A 57 30.88 41.37 -11.88
CA ALA A 57 29.83 41.31 -12.89
C ALA A 57 30.10 40.16 -13.88
N ILE A 58 29.14 39.27 -14.07
CA ILE A 58 29.15 38.24 -15.10
C ILE A 58 28.09 38.62 -16.13
N THR A 59 28.53 39.17 -17.25
CA THR A 59 27.66 39.68 -18.32
C THR A 59 27.67 38.79 -19.56
N GLY A 60 28.54 37.76 -19.58
CA GLY A 60 28.55 36.70 -20.59
C GLY A 60 29.47 35.52 -20.25
N GLY A 61 29.21 34.37 -20.89
CA GLY A 61 29.95 33.12 -20.71
C GLY A 61 29.88 32.58 -19.27
N VAL A 62 30.96 31.91 -18.83
CA VAL A 62 31.02 31.24 -17.52
C VAL A 62 32.09 31.87 -16.62
N LEU A 63 31.78 32.15 -15.36
CA LEU A 63 32.74 32.35 -14.28
C LEU A 63 32.75 31.10 -13.39
N ARG A 64 33.88 30.40 -13.32
CA ARG A 64 34.06 29.20 -12.51
C ARG A 64 34.84 29.48 -11.23
N ILE A 65 34.31 29.01 -10.11
CA ILE A 65 34.88 29.10 -8.76
C ILE A 65 34.90 27.74 -8.06
N SER A 66 35.80 27.59 -7.09
CA SER A 66 35.86 26.43 -6.18
C SER A 66 35.82 26.81 -4.70
N ALA A 67 35.82 28.10 -4.37
CA ALA A 67 35.69 28.67 -3.03
C ALA A 67 35.10 30.07 -3.10
N SER A 68 34.43 30.53 -2.03
CA SER A 68 33.86 31.89 -1.99
C SER A 68 34.92 32.98 -2.06
N SER A 69 36.11 32.72 -1.48
CA SER A 69 37.29 33.59 -1.60
C SER A 69 37.79 33.77 -3.03
N ASN A 70 37.35 32.98 -4.01
CA ASN A 70 37.66 33.24 -5.41
C ASN A 70 36.95 34.50 -5.93
N LEU A 71 35.87 34.97 -5.29
CA LEU A 71 35.12 36.15 -5.73
C LEU A 71 35.61 37.47 -5.10
N GLY A 72 36.68 37.45 -4.31
CA GLY A 72 37.19 38.62 -3.61
C GLY A 72 36.82 38.62 -2.13
N ASP A 73 36.89 39.79 -1.50
CA ASP A 73 36.52 39.95 -0.10
C ASP A 73 35.01 39.74 0.14
N ALA A 74 34.61 39.36 1.34
CA ALA A 74 33.19 39.18 1.69
C ALA A 74 32.53 40.51 2.11
N SER A 75 32.88 41.63 1.48
CA SER A 75 32.34 42.95 1.82
C SER A 75 31.04 43.25 1.06
N ALA A 76 30.25 44.20 1.56
CA ALA A 76 29.02 44.66 0.91
C ALA A 76 29.27 45.38 -0.44
N THR A 77 30.47 45.87 -0.69
CA THR A 77 30.84 46.50 -1.97
C THR A 77 31.15 45.46 -3.05
N ASN A 78 31.43 44.22 -2.67
CA ASN A 78 31.77 43.12 -3.56
C ASN A 78 30.49 42.38 -4.01
N THR A 79 29.49 43.10 -4.53
CA THR A 79 28.25 42.50 -5.07
C THR A 79 28.55 41.54 -6.21
N LEU A 80 27.81 40.43 -6.30
CA LEU A 80 27.87 39.54 -7.47
C LEU A 80 26.67 39.82 -8.39
N ALA A 81 26.93 40.47 -9.53
CA ALA A 81 25.92 40.73 -10.56
C ALA A 81 26.02 39.69 -11.69
N ILE A 82 24.90 39.11 -12.10
CA ILE A 82 24.82 38.16 -13.22
C ILE A 82 23.72 38.64 -14.17
N SER A 83 24.01 38.72 -15.46
CA SER A 83 23.06 39.14 -16.49
C SER A 83 23.25 38.37 -17.79
N ASN A 84 22.34 38.57 -18.74
CA ASN A 84 22.36 37.99 -20.09
C ASN A 84 22.48 36.46 -20.10
N ASN A 85 21.85 35.78 -19.14
CA ASN A 85 21.94 34.33 -18.93
C ASN A 85 23.37 33.82 -18.68
N ALA A 86 24.31 34.69 -18.29
CA ALA A 86 25.65 34.27 -17.96
C ALA A 86 25.67 33.33 -16.73
N THR A 87 26.73 32.54 -16.60
CA THR A 87 26.78 31.44 -15.64
C THR A 87 27.82 31.68 -14.56
N LEU A 88 27.41 31.59 -13.30
CA LEU A 88 28.31 31.26 -12.20
C LEU A 88 28.35 29.72 -12.06
N GLN A 89 29.52 29.14 -12.29
CA GLN A 89 29.75 27.71 -12.11
C GLN A 89 30.56 27.47 -10.83
N SER A 90 30.04 26.60 -9.97
CA SER A 90 30.70 26.15 -8.75
C SER A 90 31.17 24.71 -8.92
N THR A 91 32.47 24.43 -8.72
CA THR A 91 33.08 23.09 -8.89
C THR A 91 33.87 22.61 -7.67
N GLY A 92 33.68 23.21 -6.49
CA GLY A 92 34.42 22.85 -5.29
C GLY A 92 33.83 21.65 -4.55
N PHE A 93 34.69 20.84 -3.91
CA PHE A 93 34.27 19.82 -2.94
C PHE A 93 33.92 20.49 -1.61
N GLY A 94 32.65 20.42 -1.18
CA GLY A 94 32.17 20.99 0.08
C GLY A 94 31.21 22.17 -0.08
N ASN A 95 30.75 22.72 1.05
CA ASN A 95 29.83 23.86 1.09
C ASN A 95 30.56 25.17 0.75
N ILE A 96 30.25 25.77 -0.41
CA ILE A 96 30.70 27.13 -0.75
C ILE A 96 29.63 28.12 -0.28
N ASP A 97 29.96 28.92 0.72
CA ASP A 97 29.08 29.98 1.22
C ASP A 97 29.51 31.34 0.69
N LEU A 98 28.64 31.99 -0.10
CA LEU A 98 28.92 33.32 -0.67
C LEU A 98 28.81 34.48 0.33
N THR A 99 28.53 34.19 1.61
CA THR A 99 28.47 35.11 2.76
C THR A 99 27.32 36.12 2.71
N ALA A 100 26.77 36.48 3.87
CA ALA A 100 25.55 37.29 3.96
C ALA A 100 25.73 38.75 3.49
N ASN A 101 26.95 39.26 3.54
CA ASN A 101 27.27 40.62 3.12
C ASN A 101 27.24 40.80 1.59
N ARG A 102 27.32 39.71 0.82
CA ARG A 102 27.38 39.77 -0.64
C ARG A 102 26.00 39.72 -1.25
N THR A 103 25.50 40.87 -1.72
CA THR A 103 24.28 40.91 -2.54
C THR A 103 24.49 40.17 -3.87
N ILE A 104 23.49 39.38 -4.27
CA ILE A 104 23.43 38.66 -5.54
C ILE A 104 22.43 39.38 -6.45
N ALA A 105 22.90 40.09 -7.46
CA ALA A 105 22.06 40.90 -8.34
C ALA A 105 21.82 40.21 -9.69
N LEU A 106 20.56 39.94 -10.02
CA LEU A 106 20.15 39.40 -11.32
C LEU A 106 19.72 40.55 -12.24
N GLY A 107 20.58 40.87 -13.20
CA GLY A 107 20.36 41.90 -14.22
C GLY A 107 19.51 41.41 -15.39
N ALA A 108 19.37 42.24 -16.42
CA ALA A 108 18.58 41.93 -17.62
C ALA A 108 18.98 40.57 -18.21
N GLY A 109 17.98 39.77 -18.58
CA GLY A 109 18.19 38.43 -19.13
C GLY A 109 18.52 37.35 -18.08
N GLY A 110 18.62 37.69 -16.79
CA GLY A 110 18.77 36.72 -15.71
C GLY A 110 20.17 36.11 -15.60
N GLY A 111 20.31 35.14 -14.70
CA GLY A 111 21.58 34.50 -14.38
C GLY A 111 21.45 33.01 -14.10
N THR A 112 22.45 32.26 -14.51
CA THR A 112 22.52 30.81 -14.35
C THR A 112 23.48 30.44 -13.21
N PHE A 113 23.01 29.61 -12.29
CA PHE A 113 23.83 28.96 -11.27
C PHE A 113 24.01 27.49 -11.65
N ASP A 114 25.22 27.15 -12.07
CA ASP A 114 25.64 25.78 -12.34
C ASP A 114 26.38 25.23 -11.12
N VAL A 115 25.69 24.44 -10.30
CA VAL A 115 26.30 23.84 -9.11
C VAL A 115 26.71 22.41 -9.45
N GLY A 116 27.97 22.28 -9.86
CA GLY A 116 28.78 21.07 -9.71
C GLY A 116 28.36 19.79 -10.44
N GLY A 117 29.34 18.93 -10.69
CA GLY A 117 29.22 17.70 -11.48
C GLY A 117 28.76 16.48 -10.70
N THR A 118 28.62 16.58 -9.36
CA THR A 118 28.09 15.51 -8.50
C THR A 118 26.97 15.99 -7.59
N ALA A 119 26.14 15.06 -7.09
CA ALA A 119 25.04 15.39 -6.19
C ALA A 119 25.46 15.94 -4.81
N SER A 120 26.74 15.82 -4.44
CA SER A 120 27.29 16.32 -3.16
C SER A 120 27.76 17.77 -3.21
N ASP A 121 27.85 18.38 -4.39
CA ASP A 121 28.31 19.76 -4.53
C ASP A 121 27.23 20.71 -3.98
N PHE A 122 27.63 21.73 -3.21
CA PHE A 122 26.70 22.61 -2.51
C PHE A 122 27.16 24.07 -2.56
N LEU A 123 26.29 24.97 -3.04
CA LEU A 123 26.50 26.41 -3.07
C LEU A 123 25.41 27.10 -2.22
N SER A 124 25.79 27.83 -1.18
CA SER A 124 24.90 28.61 -0.34
C SER A 124 24.90 30.08 -0.73
N LEU A 125 23.71 30.62 -0.99
CA LEU A 125 23.44 32.05 -1.14
C LEU A 125 22.85 32.57 0.16
N THR A 126 23.70 33.06 1.06
CA THR A 126 23.29 33.69 2.32
C THR A 126 23.05 35.19 2.20
N GLY A 127 23.56 35.82 1.15
CA GLY A 127 23.25 37.22 0.83
C GLY A 127 21.95 37.33 0.04
N VAL A 128 21.29 38.49 0.13
CA VAL A 128 20.02 38.73 -0.54
C VAL A 128 20.16 38.69 -2.06
N ILE A 129 19.17 38.09 -2.71
CA ILE A 129 19.00 38.12 -4.16
C ILE A 129 18.17 39.35 -4.51
N THR A 130 18.60 40.10 -5.52
CA THR A 130 17.89 41.29 -6.01
C THR A 130 17.60 41.18 -7.49
N GLY A 131 16.49 41.76 -7.95
CA GLY A 131 16.15 41.89 -9.36
C GLY A 131 14.86 41.18 -9.74
N SER A 132 14.47 41.32 -11.01
CA SER A 132 13.21 40.80 -11.55
C SER A 132 13.40 39.78 -12.69
N SER A 133 14.65 39.45 -13.02
CA SER A 133 14.97 38.48 -14.08
C SER A 133 15.18 37.07 -13.51
N THR A 134 15.12 36.07 -14.38
CA THR A 134 15.14 34.65 -13.98
C THR A 134 16.45 34.23 -13.30
N LEU A 135 16.34 33.44 -12.24
CA LEU A 135 17.39 32.60 -11.69
C LEU A 135 17.24 31.21 -12.28
N THR A 136 18.25 30.72 -13.00
CA THR A 136 18.24 29.34 -13.54
C THR A 136 19.21 28.48 -12.76
N LYS A 137 18.74 27.39 -12.14
CA LYS A 137 19.55 26.39 -11.46
C LYS A 137 19.79 25.19 -12.38
N ILE A 138 21.06 24.96 -12.73
CA ILE A 138 21.53 23.77 -13.43
C ILE A 138 22.61 23.02 -12.61
N GLY A 139 23.10 21.90 -13.12
CA GLY A 139 24.10 21.07 -12.45
C GLY A 139 23.46 20.12 -11.43
N THR A 140 24.13 18.99 -11.14
CA THR A 140 23.55 17.92 -10.32
C THR A 140 23.58 18.22 -8.82
N GLY A 141 24.40 19.19 -8.40
CA GLY A 141 24.51 19.63 -7.01
C GLY A 141 23.35 20.48 -6.51
N SER A 142 23.51 21.01 -5.30
CA SER A 142 22.51 21.73 -4.54
C SER A 142 22.81 23.24 -4.46
N LEU A 143 21.86 24.08 -4.87
CA LEU A 143 21.88 25.52 -4.59
C LEU A 143 20.99 25.80 -3.38
N SER A 144 21.51 26.47 -2.35
CA SER A 144 20.75 26.80 -1.14
C SER A 144 20.43 28.28 -1.07
N LEU A 145 19.16 28.62 -0.87
CA LEU A 145 18.68 30.01 -0.69
C LEU A 145 18.44 30.26 0.80
N ALA A 146 19.36 30.98 1.44
CA ALA A 146 19.39 31.16 2.89
C ALA A 146 19.06 32.59 3.35
N ALA A 147 18.90 33.54 2.43
CA ALA A 147 18.45 34.91 2.72
C ALA A 147 16.93 35.08 2.58
N ASP A 148 16.38 36.14 3.19
CA ASP A 148 15.03 36.62 2.83
C ASP A 148 15.10 37.43 1.53
N ASN A 149 14.39 36.95 0.51
CA ASN A 149 14.37 37.58 -0.80
C ASN A 149 12.99 38.19 -1.13
N THR A 150 12.04 38.18 -0.19
CA THR A 150 10.64 38.57 -0.43
C THR A 150 10.48 40.02 -0.88
N ALA A 151 11.29 40.94 -0.36
CA ALA A 151 11.24 42.36 -0.73
C ALA A 151 12.14 42.73 -1.92
N THR A 152 13.04 41.84 -2.33
CA THR A 152 14.16 42.18 -3.21
C THR A 152 14.17 41.40 -4.53
N PHE A 153 13.56 40.23 -4.57
CA PHE A 153 13.56 39.36 -5.74
C PHE A 153 12.15 39.02 -6.20
N SER A 154 11.82 39.45 -7.42
CA SER A 154 10.53 39.20 -8.08
C SER A 154 10.65 38.40 -9.37
N GLY A 155 11.87 38.00 -9.74
CA GLY A 155 12.13 37.17 -10.91
C GLY A 155 11.70 35.72 -10.71
N ALA A 156 11.53 35.00 -11.82
CA ALA A 156 11.23 33.58 -11.78
C ALA A 156 12.46 32.76 -11.31
N ILE A 157 12.22 31.57 -10.77
CA ILE A 157 13.24 30.56 -10.50
C ILE A 157 12.94 29.34 -11.35
N ASP A 158 13.86 28.97 -12.22
CA ASP A 158 13.80 27.74 -13.01
C ASP A 158 14.79 26.73 -12.43
N ILE A 159 14.29 25.60 -11.92
CA ILE A 159 15.13 24.48 -11.47
C ILE A 159 15.15 23.43 -12.58
N ASP A 160 16.22 23.45 -13.37
CA ASP A 160 16.38 22.57 -14.53
C ASP A 160 17.05 21.25 -14.16
N SER A 161 17.93 21.25 -13.15
CA SER A 161 18.58 20.04 -12.64
C SER A 161 19.14 20.19 -11.22
N GLY A 162 19.37 19.05 -10.57
CA GLY A 162 19.86 18.99 -9.20
C GLY A 162 18.82 19.46 -8.18
N MET A 163 19.29 20.02 -7.08
CA MET A 163 18.44 20.46 -5.98
C MET A 163 18.52 21.98 -5.80
N LEU A 164 17.36 22.62 -5.57
CA LEU A 164 17.27 23.90 -4.89
C LEU A 164 16.83 23.63 -3.45
N ASN A 165 17.67 23.97 -2.48
CA ASN A 165 17.37 23.87 -1.07
C ASN A 165 16.85 25.23 -0.56
N LEU A 166 15.58 25.29 -0.19
CA LEU A 166 14.98 26.47 0.44
C LEU A 166 15.33 26.46 1.93
N ALA A 167 16.38 27.20 2.31
CA ALA A 167 16.88 27.27 3.68
C ALA A 167 16.26 28.43 4.49
N HIS A 168 15.61 29.38 3.83
CA HIS A 168 14.87 30.46 4.48
C HIS A 168 13.44 30.59 3.94
N ALA A 169 12.46 30.90 4.81
CA ALA A 169 11.04 30.91 4.46
C ALA A 169 10.67 31.85 3.29
N GLY A 170 11.37 32.98 3.22
CA GLY A 170 11.26 33.98 2.15
C GLY A 170 12.28 33.83 1.01
N GLY A 171 13.03 32.72 0.98
CA GLY A 171 14.17 32.56 0.06
C GLY A 171 13.79 32.52 -1.42
N LEU A 172 12.55 32.14 -1.76
CA LEU A 172 12.08 32.09 -3.15
C LEU A 172 11.72 33.46 -3.76
N GLY A 173 11.64 34.52 -2.95
CA GLY A 173 11.12 35.81 -3.40
C GLY A 173 9.62 35.74 -3.73
N THR A 174 9.18 36.52 -4.72
CA THR A 174 7.75 36.60 -5.12
C THR A 174 7.45 36.11 -6.53
N GLY A 175 8.48 35.75 -7.32
CA GLY A 175 8.29 35.23 -8.67
C GLY A 175 7.95 33.74 -8.70
N THR A 176 7.46 33.26 -9.85
CA THR A 176 7.14 31.84 -10.07
C THR A 176 8.36 30.94 -9.88
N VAL A 177 8.16 29.77 -9.27
CA VAL A 177 9.21 28.76 -9.14
C VAL A 177 8.82 27.52 -9.93
N THR A 178 9.57 27.19 -10.97
CA THR A 178 9.33 26.02 -11.82
C THR A 178 10.27 24.88 -11.44
N VAL A 179 9.70 23.74 -11.01
CA VAL A 179 10.45 22.50 -10.76
C VAL A 179 10.31 21.59 -11.97
N LYS A 180 11.35 21.47 -12.79
CA LYS A 180 11.33 20.67 -14.04
C LYS A 180 11.67 19.20 -13.79
N TYR A 181 11.52 18.37 -14.81
CA TYR A 181 11.79 16.93 -14.77
C TYR A 181 13.15 16.60 -14.15
N GLY A 182 13.17 15.70 -13.16
CA GLY A 182 14.39 15.23 -12.50
C GLY A 182 15.03 16.21 -11.52
N SER A 183 14.51 17.44 -11.41
CA SER A 183 14.95 18.45 -10.45
C SER A 183 14.15 18.37 -9.15
N ILE A 184 14.72 18.93 -8.08
CA ILE A 184 14.11 18.93 -6.76
C ILE A 184 14.08 20.33 -6.16
N LEU A 185 12.90 20.78 -5.71
CA LEU A 185 12.79 21.80 -4.68
C LEU A 185 12.69 21.12 -3.32
N GLN A 186 13.71 21.29 -2.47
CA GLN A 186 13.69 20.81 -1.09
C GLN A 186 13.30 21.94 -0.14
N VAL A 187 12.23 21.74 0.62
CA VAL A 187 11.75 22.67 1.64
C VAL A 187 12.41 22.31 2.97
N ALA A 188 13.46 23.07 3.33
CA ALA A 188 14.23 22.89 4.56
C ALA A 188 14.00 24.02 5.59
N ALA A 189 13.30 25.08 5.20
CA ALA A 189 12.86 26.16 6.09
C ALA A 189 11.48 25.84 6.67
N SER A 190 11.25 26.21 7.93
CA SER A 190 9.89 26.26 8.50
C SER A 190 9.12 27.47 7.95
N ASN A 191 7.80 27.33 7.86
CA ASN A 191 6.85 28.33 7.34
C ASN A 191 7.21 28.94 5.97
N ALA A 192 7.75 28.12 5.08
CA ALA A 192 8.05 28.43 3.70
C ALA A 192 6.84 28.96 2.93
N LYS A 193 7.11 29.92 2.04
CA LYS A 193 6.12 30.52 1.14
C LYS A 193 6.15 29.81 -0.21
N LEU A 194 5.25 28.86 -0.45
CA LEU A 194 5.25 28.00 -1.64
C LEU A 194 4.12 28.29 -2.63
N ALA A 195 3.29 29.32 -2.41
CA ALA A 195 2.14 29.65 -3.27
C ALA A 195 2.47 29.70 -4.77
N GLN A 196 3.64 30.25 -5.11
CA GLN A 196 4.12 30.42 -6.49
C GLN A 196 4.81 29.18 -7.11
N VAL A 197 4.88 28.06 -6.39
CA VAL A 197 5.62 26.88 -6.83
C VAL A 197 4.78 26.06 -7.80
N VAL A 198 5.35 25.78 -8.98
CA VAL A 198 4.79 24.95 -10.04
C VAL A 198 5.70 23.74 -10.23
N VAL A 199 5.16 22.55 -9.91
CA VAL A 199 5.88 21.28 -10.07
C VAL A 199 5.41 20.59 -11.35
N GLN A 200 6.29 20.52 -12.35
CA GLN A 200 6.01 19.86 -13.62
C GLN A 200 6.11 18.32 -13.51
N PRO A 201 5.59 17.56 -14.49
CA PRO A 201 5.78 16.11 -14.53
C PRO A 201 7.25 15.71 -14.34
N GLY A 202 7.49 14.79 -13.40
CA GLY A 202 8.83 14.32 -13.00
C GLY A 202 9.68 15.28 -12.17
N GLY A 203 9.23 16.52 -11.91
CA GLY A 203 9.83 17.40 -10.91
C GLY A 203 9.42 16.98 -9.49
N VAL A 204 10.24 17.30 -8.48
CA VAL A 204 10.00 16.87 -7.09
C VAL A 204 9.87 18.07 -6.16
N LEU A 205 8.73 18.18 -5.47
CA LEU A 205 8.63 18.96 -4.24
C LEU A 205 8.91 18.04 -3.06
N ARG A 206 10.02 18.26 -2.37
CA ARG A 206 10.41 17.49 -1.19
C ARG A 206 10.16 18.31 0.07
N LEU A 207 9.34 17.78 0.96
CA LEU A 207 9.07 18.36 2.26
C LEU A 207 10.00 17.73 3.29
N ASN A 208 10.92 18.52 3.83
CA ASN A 208 11.92 18.06 4.80
C ASN A 208 11.75 18.68 6.19
N GLN A 209 10.76 19.57 6.37
CA GLN A 209 10.40 20.18 7.64
C GLN A 209 8.88 20.37 7.73
N PRO A 210 8.27 20.28 8.92
CA PRO A 210 6.87 20.66 9.14
C PRO A 210 6.67 22.15 8.84
N GLN A 211 5.47 22.50 8.35
CA GLN A 211 5.08 23.88 8.04
C GLN A 211 3.77 24.21 8.73
N ASP A 212 3.58 25.37 9.31
CA ASP A 212 2.30 25.70 9.91
C ASP A 212 1.62 26.80 9.07
N THR A 213 0.52 26.45 8.41
CA THR A 213 -0.26 27.38 7.58
C THR A 213 -0.87 28.50 8.44
N ALA A 214 -1.20 28.25 9.71
CA ALA A 214 -1.66 29.27 10.64
C ALA A 214 -0.51 30.23 11.04
N ALA A 215 0.73 29.76 11.02
CA ALA A 215 1.94 30.55 11.26
C ALA A 215 2.48 31.27 10.00
N GLY A 216 1.72 31.25 8.89
CA GLY A 216 2.04 31.98 7.67
C GLY A 216 2.78 31.19 6.60
N ALA A 217 2.89 29.86 6.74
CA ALA A 217 3.28 29.01 5.61
C ALA A 217 2.26 29.14 4.48
N THR A 218 2.71 29.05 3.22
CA THR A 218 1.80 28.90 2.08
C THR A 218 2.12 27.62 1.32
N ILE A 219 1.08 27.00 0.77
CA ILE A 219 1.19 25.78 -0.03
C ILE A 219 1.09 26.11 -1.53
N PRO A 220 1.61 25.25 -2.42
CA PRO A 220 1.42 25.44 -3.87
C PRO A 220 -0.05 25.59 -4.24
N THR A 221 -0.38 26.64 -5.00
CA THR A 221 -1.77 26.87 -5.44
C THR A 221 -2.11 26.13 -6.73
N THR A 222 -1.10 25.73 -7.51
CA THR A 222 -1.27 24.88 -8.68
C THR A 222 -1.14 23.41 -8.29
N PRO A 223 -1.98 22.51 -8.82
CA PRO A 223 -1.81 21.08 -8.59
C PRO A 223 -0.41 20.62 -8.99
N ILE A 224 0.25 19.89 -8.11
CA ILE A 224 1.56 19.30 -8.37
C ILE A 224 1.37 18.19 -9.41
N ALA A 225 2.00 18.34 -10.57
CA ALA A 225 1.94 17.34 -11.65
C ALA A 225 3.09 16.33 -11.62
N GLY A 226 4.11 16.61 -10.80
CA GLY A 226 5.25 15.72 -10.57
C GLY A 226 5.09 14.89 -9.31
N ILE A 227 6.08 14.99 -8.42
CA ILE A 227 6.20 14.16 -7.23
C ILE A 227 6.14 15.04 -5.98
N LEU A 228 5.27 14.67 -5.04
CA LEU A 228 5.35 15.10 -3.65
C LEU A 228 6.13 14.04 -2.85
N GLU A 229 7.30 14.41 -2.33
CA GLU A 229 8.13 13.54 -1.51
C GLU A 229 8.16 14.01 -0.05
N ILE A 230 7.75 13.14 0.87
CA ILE A 230 7.64 13.44 2.30
C ILE A 230 8.84 12.83 3.04
N LYS A 231 9.63 13.69 3.72
CA LYS A 231 10.84 13.32 4.46
C LYS A 231 10.85 13.77 5.93
N HIS A 232 9.70 14.05 6.53
CA HIS A 232 9.60 14.38 7.95
C HIS A 232 8.54 13.53 8.64
N SER A 233 8.66 13.35 9.95
CA SER A 233 7.70 12.67 10.81
C SER A 233 6.86 13.66 11.62
N ASN A 234 5.58 13.31 11.83
CA ASN A 234 4.50 13.98 12.57
C ASN A 234 4.84 15.12 13.56
N VAL A 235 4.21 16.28 13.35
CA VAL A 235 3.45 17.05 14.38
C VAL A 235 2.46 18.02 13.67
N GLY A 236 1.20 17.62 13.41
CA GLY A 236 0.09 18.53 13.02
C GLY A 236 -0.25 18.68 11.52
N ALA A 237 -1.40 19.31 11.24
CA ALA A 237 -2.07 19.50 9.94
C ALA A 237 -1.40 20.55 9.03
N ASN A 238 -0.10 20.36 8.87
CA ASN A 238 0.88 21.36 8.46
C ASN A 238 0.83 21.77 6.97
N PHE A 239 0.20 20.96 6.12
CA PHE A 239 0.11 21.18 4.67
C PHE A 239 -1.26 20.87 4.11
N ASP A 240 -2.33 21.11 4.89
CA ASP A 240 -3.67 20.75 4.46
C ASP A 240 -4.05 21.40 3.13
N GLY A 241 -4.49 20.58 2.19
CA GLY A 241 -5.04 21.04 0.92
C GLY A 241 -4.02 21.13 -0.22
N ILE A 242 -2.83 20.51 -0.10
CA ILE A 242 -1.96 20.34 -1.28
C ILE A 242 -2.75 19.59 -2.36
N GLN A 243 -2.80 20.20 -3.55
CA GLN A 243 -3.49 19.63 -4.70
C GLN A 243 -2.55 18.76 -5.53
N MET A 244 -3.03 17.59 -5.90
CA MET A 244 -2.32 16.60 -6.70
C MET A 244 -3.00 16.48 -8.07
N ALA A 245 -2.23 16.64 -9.15
CA ALA A 245 -2.76 16.48 -10.51
C ALA A 245 -2.92 14.99 -10.86
N ALA A 246 -3.72 14.69 -11.89
CA ALA A 246 -3.79 13.35 -12.45
C ALA A 246 -2.40 12.89 -12.95
N GLY A 247 -2.01 11.66 -12.61
CA GLY A 247 -0.71 11.07 -12.96
C GLY A 247 0.47 11.54 -12.09
N SER A 248 0.21 12.34 -11.06
CA SER A 248 1.24 12.71 -10.08
C SER A 248 1.54 11.57 -9.10
N THR A 249 2.64 11.71 -8.34
CA THR A 249 3.05 10.70 -7.36
C THR A 249 3.20 11.31 -5.97
N VAL A 250 2.70 10.61 -4.95
CA VAL A 250 3.01 10.85 -3.54
C VAL A 250 3.87 9.71 -3.03
N ARG A 251 4.97 10.04 -2.35
CA ARG A 251 5.87 9.01 -1.80
C ARG A 251 6.53 9.45 -0.51
N SER A 252 7.04 8.46 0.22
CA SER A 252 8.00 8.69 1.29
C SER A 252 9.27 7.85 1.08
N ASN A 253 10.40 8.43 1.48
CA ASN A 253 11.69 7.74 1.53
C ASN A 253 12.27 7.73 2.95
N LEU A 254 11.41 7.95 3.96
CA LEU A 254 11.76 7.88 5.37
C LEU A 254 10.87 6.82 6.02
N ALA A 255 11.46 5.89 6.77
CA ALA A 255 10.72 4.81 7.40
C ALA A 255 9.80 5.35 8.50
N GLY A 256 8.59 4.79 8.62
CA GLY A 256 7.65 5.13 9.69
C GLY A 256 7.01 6.51 9.56
N VAL A 257 7.03 7.12 8.37
CA VAL A 257 6.34 8.39 8.13
C VAL A 257 4.84 8.18 8.14
N ASN A 258 4.19 9.02 8.95
CA ASN A 258 2.78 9.31 8.88
C ASN A 258 2.60 10.71 8.28
N TYR A 259 1.79 10.81 7.23
CA TYR A 259 1.40 12.08 6.63
C TYR A 259 0.00 12.46 7.14
N GLU A 260 -0.03 13.42 8.06
CA GLU A 260 -1.24 13.90 8.75
C GLU A 260 -2.01 14.96 7.97
N SER A 261 -1.43 15.53 6.91
CA SER A 261 -2.07 16.63 6.19
C SER A 261 -3.01 16.16 5.10
N ASP A 262 -4.05 16.95 4.86
CA ASP A 262 -5.04 16.67 3.83
C ASP A 262 -4.47 16.83 2.42
N LEU A 263 -4.85 15.93 1.51
CA LEU A 263 -4.56 16.04 0.07
C LEU A 263 -5.86 16.13 -0.74
N ILE A 264 -5.81 16.96 -1.77
CA ILE A 264 -6.88 17.08 -2.77
C ILE A 264 -6.40 16.41 -4.05
N LEU A 265 -7.07 15.33 -4.46
CA LEU A 265 -6.74 14.55 -5.64
C LEU A 265 -7.60 15.02 -6.82
N ASN A 266 -6.99 15.67 -7.80
CA ASN A 266 -7.68 16.16 -9.01
C ASN A 266 -7.73 15.11 -10.14
N GLY A 267 -7.56 13.84 -9.79
CA GLY A 267 -7.49 12.69 -10.70
C GLY A 267 -6.86 11.49 -10.02
N ALA A 268 -6.43 10.50 -10.82
CA ALA A 268 -5.66 9.38 -10.31
C ALA A 268 -4.26 9.81 -9.87
N VAL A 269 -3.90 9.44 -8.64
CA VAL A 269 -2.60 9.76 -8.02
C VAL A 269 -1.93 8.46 -7.60
N ASP A 270 -0.66 8.34 -7.96
CA ASP A 270 0.15 7.18 -7.61
C ASP A 270 0.74 7.36 -6.21
N PHE A 271 0.59 6.34 -5.39
CA PHE A 271 1.19 6.25 -4.07
C PHE A 271 2.31 5.22 -4.11
N ASP A 272 3.53 5.72 -4.00
CA ASP A 272 4.75 4.94 -4.08
C ASP A 272 5.35 4.71 -2.69
N THR A 273 5.35 3.43 -2.31
CA THR A 273 5.93 2.85 -1.10
C THR A 273 7.21 2.06 -1.39
N VAL A 274 7.98 2.32 -2.46
CA VAL A 274 9.07 1.42 -2.90
C VAL A 274 10.14 1.17 -1.83
N ASN A 275 10.42 2.18 -1.00
CA ASN A 275 11.49 2.08 -0.01
C ASN A 275 11.00 1.62 1.38
N GLN A 276 9.74 1.87 1.73
CA GLN A 276 9.23 1.74 3.11
C GLN A 276 7.71 1.57 3.12
N ASN A 277 7.15 1.14 4.26
CA ASN A 277 5.73 1.37 4.54
C ASN A 277 5.44 2.87 4.67
N PHE A 278 4.27 3.30 4.23
CA PHE A 278 3.85 4.70 4.24
C PHE A 278 2.42 4.82 4.75
N THR A 279 2.19 5.69 5.73
CA THR A 279 0.86 5.94 6.29
C THR A 279 0.38 7.34 5.90
N ILE A 280 -0.89 7.43 5.51
CA ILE A 280 -1.61 8.68 5.32
C ILE A 280 -2.78 8.69 6.31
N SER A 281 -2.73 9.63 7.24
CA SER A 281 -3.79 9.87 8.24
C SER A 281 -4.58 11.15 7.96
N GLY A 282 -4.03 12.07 7.17
CA GLY A 282 -4.81 13.17 6.60
C GLY A 282 -5.87 12.67 5.62
N SER A 283 -6.90 13.48 5.41
CA SER A 283 -7.99 13.17 4.49
C SER A 283 -7.54 13.30 3.04
N LEU A 284 -7.87 12.29 2.24
CA LEU A 284 -7.81 12.32 0.79
C LEU A 284 -9.20 12.69 0.25
N SER A 285 -9.27 13.74 -0.57
CA SER A 285 -10.53 14.26 -1.13
C SER A 285 -10.45 14.47 -2.65
N GLY A 286 -11.58 14.73 -3.31
CA GLY A 286 -11.64 15.10 -4.72
C GLY A 286 -12.67 14.28 -5.52
N ALA A 287 -13.55 14.97 -6.24
CA ALA A 287 -14.65 14.35 -6.97
C ALA A 287 -14.18 13.43 -8.13
N SER A 288 -12.99 13.67 -8.69
CA SER A 288 -12.32 12.80 -9.64
C SER A 288 -11.11 12.07 -9.05
N GLY A 289 -10.90 12.22 -7.73
CA GLY A 289 -9.74 11.72 -7.03
C GLY A 289 -9.71 10.20 -7.00
N ALA A 290 -8.58 9.61 -7.37
CA ALA A 290 -8.40 8.16 -7.36
C ALA A 290 -7.03 7.81 -6.78
N VAL A 291 -6.94 6.64 -6.14
CA VAL A 291 -5.75 6.17 -5.43
C VAL A 291 -5.16 5.00 -6.20
N ASN A 292 -3.92 5.11 -6.65
CA ASN A 292 -3.18 4.03 -7.28
C ASN A 292 -2.00 3.61 -6.40
N LYS A 293 -2.05 2.44 -5.80
CA LYS A 293 -0.95 1.88 -5.03
C LYS A 293 0.00 1.09 -5.95
N ILE A 294 1.23 1.57 -6.14
CA ILE A 294 2.08 1.10 -7.27
C ILE A 294 3.33 0.27 -6.94
N SER A 295 3.75 0.16 -5.68
CA SER A 295 5.00 -0.53 -5.31
C SER A 295 4.86 -1.53 -4.16
N GLY A 296 5.91 -2.28 -3.81
CA GLY A 296 5.79 -3.55 -3.07
C GLY A 296 5.43 -3.50 -1.58
N ASN A 297 5.67 -2.39 -0.87
CA ASN A 297 5.42 -2.32 0.58
C ASN A 297 3.96 -1.97 0.92
N THR A 298 3.66 -1.60 2.17
CA THR A 298 2.30 -1.27 2.61
C THR A 298 2.03 0.24 2.52
N LEU A 299 0.90 0.60 1.91
CA LEU A 299 0.26 1.91 2.09
C LEU A 299 -0.87 1.74 3.10
N THR A 300 -0.86 2.51 4.18
CA THR A 300 -1.95 2.54 5.16
C THR A 300 -2.75 3.83 4.98
N LEU A 301 -4.06 3.70 4.73
CA LEU A 301 -5.00 4.82 4.73
C LEU A 301 -5.80 4.77 6.02
N SER A 302 -5.71 5.83 6.82
CA SER A 302 -6.39 5.93 8.12
C SER A 302 -7.24 7.19 8.28
N GLY A 303 -7.10 8.17 7.37
CA GLY A 303 -7.94 9.37 7.33
C GLY A 303 -9.38 9.09 6.88
N ASN A 304 -10.28 10.01 7.22
CA ASN A 304 -11.66 10.01 6.72
C ASN A 304 -11.66 10.54 5.28
N ASN A 305 -11.64 9.64 4.30
CA ASN A 305 -11.43 10.02 2.91
C ASN A 305 -12.78 10.24 2.18
N THR A 306 -12.80 11.20 1.27
CA THR A 306 -14.00 11.61 0.50
C THR A 306 -13.72 11.73 -1.00
N PHE A 307 -12.65 11.11 -1.50
CA PHE A 307 -12.45 10.98 -2.95
C PHE A 307 -13.45 9.99 -3.54
N SER A 308 -13.91 10.27 -4.76
CA SER A 308 -14.99 9.50 -5.39
C SER A 308 -14.52 8.49 -6.44
N GLY A 309 -13.27 8.58 -6.90
CA GLY A 309 -12.71 7.70 -7.93
C GLY A 309 -12.22 6.35 -7.37
N PRO A 310 -11.72 5.49 -8.26
CA PRO A 310 -11.34 4.13 -7.91
C PRO A 310 -10.10 4.05 -7.00
N VAL A 311 -10.00 2.92 -6.30
CA VAL A 311 -8.81 2.46 -5.60
C VAL A 311 -8.18 1.31 -6.38
N THR A 312 -6.99 1.52 -6.95
CA THR A 312 -6.26 0.51 -7.72
C THR A 312 -5.03 0.05 -6.96
N ILE A 313 -4.88 -1.25 -6.74
CA ILE A 313 -3.73 -1.86 -6.07
C ILE A 313 -2.93 -2.67 -7.10
N ASN A 314 -1.83 -2.11 -7.58
CA ASN A 314 -0.96 -2.72 -8.59
C ASN A 314 0.21 -3.52 -8.00
N ALA A 315 0.61 -3.21 -6.77
CA ALA A 315 1.61 -3.97 -6.04
C ALA A 315 1.50 -3.80 -4.51
N GLY A 316 1.99 -4.80 -3.77
CA GLY A 316 2.08 -4.76 -2.32
C GLY A 316 0.72 -4.77 -1.63
N THR A 317 0.62 -4.03 -0.52
CA THR A 317 -0.56 -4.01 0.34
C THR A 317 -1.15 -2.61 0.46
N LEU A 318 -2.47 -2.49 0.35
CA LEU A 318 -3.23 -1.33 0.83
C LEU A 318 -3.97 -1.75 2.10
N SER A 319 -3.69 -1.07 3.22
CA SER A 319 -4.26 -1.37 4.53
C SER A 319 -5.24 -0.29 4.96
N PHE A 320 -6.39 -0.70 5.50
CA PHE A 320 -7.45 0.20 5.98
C PHE A 320 -8.14 -0.36 7.24
N GLY A 321 -8.72 0.53 8.04
CA GLY A 321 -9.40 0.20 9.30
C GLY A 321 -10.88 0.59 9.36
N ALA A 322 -11.36 1.40 8.42
CA ALA A 322 -12.74 1.84 8.28
C ALA A 322 -13.11 1.98 6.78
N ALA A 323 -14.38 1.76 6.42
CA ALA A 323 -14.80 1.76 5.02
C ALA A 323 -14.53 3.10 4.32
N ASN A 324 -14.70 4.22 5.02
CA ASN A 324 -14.41 5.57 4.50
C ASN A 324 -12.92 5.87 4.32
N ASN A 325 -12.00 5.02 4.82
CA ASN A 325 -10.58 5.13 4.45
C ASN A 325 -10.36 4.84 2.94
N LEU A 326 -11.30 4.16 2.28
CA LEU A 326 -11.22 3.83 0.86
C LEU A 326 -11.95 4.85 -0.05
N GLY A 327 -12.43 5.96 0.50
CA GLY A 327 -13.15 7.00 -0.24
C GLY A 327 -14.64 7.04 0.11
N ASP A 328 -15.42 7.77 -0.70
CA ASP A 328 -16.80 8.15 -0.37
C ASP A 328 -17.85 7.02 -0.52
N GLY A 329 -17.49 5.86 -1.07
CA GLY A 329 -18.42 4.74 -1.31
C GLY A 329 -19.47 5.00 -2.40
N SER A 330 -19.24 6.01 -3.25
CA SER A 330 -20.04 6.23 -4.46
C SER A 330 -19.85 5.10 -5.49
N ALA A 331 -20.70 5.05 -6.51
CA ALA A 331 -20.62 4.03 -7.56
C ALA A 331 -19.33 4.10 -8.40
N THR A 332 -18.61 5.23 -8.37
CA THR A 332 -17.30 5.40 -9.00
C THR A 332 -16.14 4.98 -8.10
N ASN A 333 -16.38 4.79 -6.81
CA ASN A 333 -15.39 4.38 -5.81
C ASN A 333 -15.21 2.86 -5.80
N THR A 334 -14.87 2.29 -6.97
CA THR A 334 -14.61 0.86 -7.15
C THR A 334 -13.20 0.48 -6.69
N ILE A 335 -12.94 -0.82 -6.53
CA ILE A 335 -11.63 -1.35 -6.13
C ILE A 335 -11.10 -2.28 -7.23
N ALA A 336 -9.85 -2.11 -7.62
CA ALA A 336 -9.14 -3.05 -8.49
C ALA A 336 -7.93 -3.63 -7.73
N ILE A 337 -7.84 -4.96 -7.68
CA ILE A 337 -6.73 -5.69 -7.06
C ILE A 337 -6.02 -6.47 -8.17
N ASN A 338 -4.78 -6.08 -8.47
CA ASN A 338 -4.04 -6.60 -9.60
C ASN A 338 -2.81 -7.38 -9.11
N TYR A 339 -2.38 -8.38 -9.89
CA TYR A 339 -1.10 -9.08 -9.72
C TYR A 339 -0.89 -9.70 -8.33
N ASN A 340 -1.94 -10.29 -7.75
CA ASN A 340 -1.95 -10.86 -6.39
C ASN A 340 -1.66 -9.85 -5.27
N SER A 341 -1.82 -8.56 -5.54
CA SER A 341 -1.72 -7.50 -4.52
C SER A 341 -2.79 -7.69 -3.43
N THR A 342 -2.60 -7.01 -2.30
CA THR A 342 -3.41 -7.23 -1.10
C THR A 342 -4.23 -6.01 -0.72
N LEU A 343 -5.53 -6.21 -0.53
CA LEU A 343 -6.40 -5.32 0.22
C LEU A 343 -6.52 -5.87 1.65
N GLN A 344 -5.98 -5.16 2.63
CA GLN A 344 -5.91 -5.60 4.02
C GLN A 344 -6.87 -4.83 4.92
N TRP A 345 -7.76 -5.59 5.54
CA TRP A 345 -8.64 -5.15 6.60
C TRP A 345 -7.97 -5.29 7.97
N THR A 346 -7.96 -4.19 8.74
CA THR A 346 -7.38 -4.13 10.09
C THR A 346 -8.33 -3.60 11.15
N GLY A 347 -9.60 -3.35 10.79
CA GLY A 347 -10.52 -2.63 11.65
C GLY A 347 -10.89 -3.35 12.94
N ALA A 348 -11.17 -2.51 13.94
CA ALA A 348 -11.61 -2.89 15.28
C ALA A 348 -13.12 -2.69 15.50
N THR A 349 -13.85 -2.35 14.44
CA THR A 349 -15.31 -2.22 14.39
C THR A 349 -15.82 -2.94 13.16
N ALA A 350 -16.96 -3.62 13.26
CA ALA A 350 -17.53 -4.31 12.09
C ALA A 350 -17.96 -3.29 11.03
N GLU A 351 -17.62 -3.57 9.77
CA GLU A 351 -17.83 -2.64 8.66
C GLU A 351 -18.39 -3.34 7.43
N ASN A 352 -19.06 -2.57 6.59
CA ASN A 352 -19.56 -3.02 5.29
C ASN A 352 -19.08 -2.06 4.19
N LEU A 353 -18.45 -2.59 3.15
CA LEU A 353 -17.99 -1.77 2.02
C LEU A 353 -19.14 -1.24 1.16
N GLY A 354 -20.34 -1.82 1.27
CA GLY A 354 -21.53 -1.47 0.52
C GLY A 354 -21.53 -2.03 -0.90
N THR A 355 -22.70 -1.98 -1.56
CA THR A 355 -22.90 -2.55 -2.91
C THR A 355 -22.20 -1.78 -4.03
N ASN A 356 -21.91 -0.50 -3.80
CA ASN A 356 -21.30 0.38 -4.80
C ASN A 356 -19.82 0.09 -5.02
N ARG A 357 -19.11 -0.36 -3.97
CA ARG A 357 -17.68 -0.69 -4.05
C ARG A 357 -17.49 -2.09 -4.64
N THR A 358 -17.65 -2.21 -5.95
CA THR A 358 -17.31 -3.44 -6.67
C THR A 358 -15.81 -3.69 -6.63
N ILE A 359 -15.40 -4.96 -6.70
CA ILE A 359 -14.00 -5.37 -6.71
C ILE A 359 -13.69 -6.07 -8.02
N THR A 360 -12.62 -5.69 -8.70
CA THR A 360 -12.13 -6.37 -9.92
C THR A 360 -10.78 -7.03 -9.64
N LEU A 361 -10.65 -8.32 -9.96
CA LEU A 361 -9.42 -9.11 -9.79
C LEU A 361 -8.74 -9.32 -11.16
N THR A 362 -7.54 -8.77 -11.33
CA THR A 362 -6.76 -8.91 -12.57
C THR A 362 -5.46 -9.65 -12.29
N PHE A 363 -5.29 -10.84 -12.86
CA PHE A 363 -4.15 -11.74 -12.55
C PHE A 363 -4.06 -12.13 -11.06
N GLY A 364 -5.21 -12.21 -10.39
CA GLY A 364 -5.36 -12.61 -8.99
C GLY A 364 -5.37 -11.42 -8.02
N GLY A 365 -6.02 -11.61 -6.87
CA GLY A 365 -6.02 -10.62 -5.80
C GLY A 365 -6.20 -11.25 -4.43
N THR A 366 -5.66 -10.57 -3.41
CA THR A 366 -5.64 -11.04 -2.04
C THR A 366 -6.51 -10.16 -1.15
N LEU A 367 -7.41 -10.78 -0.39
CA LEU A 367 -8.12 -10.16 0.72
C LEU A 367 -7.48 -10.65 2.03
N ASP A 368 -6.97 -9.72 2.83
CA ASP A 368 -6.37 -10.02 4.13
C ASP A 368 -7.32 -9.57 5.25
N GLY A 369 -7.91 -10.55 5.95
CA GLY A 369 -8.78 -10.32 7.10
C GLY A 369 -8.01 -10.36 8.41
N SER A 370 -7.15 -9.36 8.65
CA SER A 370 -6.33 -9.27 9.86
C SER A 370 -6.99 -8.51 11.02
N GLY A 371 -8.13 -7.84 10.76
CA GLY A 371 -8.91 -7.11 11.76
C GLY A 371 -9.53 -7.99 12.85
N THR A 372 -9.85 -7.37 13.98
CA THR A 372 -10.51 -8.07 15.11
C THR A 372 -12.01 -8.21 14.90
N GLU A 373 -12.60 -7.32 14.10
CA GLU A 373 -14.02 -7.31 13.77
C GLU A 373 -14.28 -7.66 12.30
N ALA A 374 -15.53 -8.01 11.98
CA ALA A 374 -15.90 -8.53 10.67
C ALA A 374 -15.89 -7.44 9.58
N LEU A 375 -15.43 -7.81 8.38
CA LEU A 375 -15.65 -7.02 7.16
C LEU A 375 -16.65 -7.72 6.24
N THR A 376 -17.70 -7.02 5.85
CA THR A 376 -18.66 -7.47 4.83
C THR A 376 -18.41 -6.77 3.49
N ILE A 377 -18.43 -7.55 2.41
CA ILE A 377 -18.29 -7.09 1.03
C ILE A 377 -19.59 -7.42 0.28
N ASP A 378 -20.45 -6.40 0.13
CA ASP A 378 -21.71 -6.47 -0.62
C ASP A 378 -21.56 -6.13 -2.11
N GLY A 379 -20.43 -5.52 -2.49
CA GLY A 379 -20.10 -5.24 -3.88
C GLY A 379 -19.69 -6.51 -4.63
N VAL A 380 -20.09 -6.61 -5.90
CA VAL A 380 -19.72 -7.74 -6.76
C VAL A 380 -18.20 -7.78 -6.93
N ILE A 381 -17.62 -8.96 -6.69
CA ILE A 381 -16.25 -9.31 -7.07
C ILE A 381 -16.27 -9.94 -8.46
N SER A 382 -15.47 -9.42 -9.39
CA SER A 382 -15.43 -9.80 -10.80
C SER A 382 -13.99 -9.91 -11.32
N GLY A 383 -13.81 -10.27 -12.60
CA GLY A 383 -12.51 -10.32 -13.27
C GLY A 383 -12.01 -11.74 -13.54
N THR A 384 -10.86 -11.86 -14.20
CA THR A 384 -10.30 -13.17 -14.58
C THR A 384 -9.37 -13.77 -13.53
N GLY A 385 -8.98 -12.98 -12.52
CA GLY A 385 -8.11 -13.41 -11.44
C GLY A 385 -8.78 -14.33 -10.41
N GLY A 386 -7.97 -15.13 -9.70
CA GLY A 386 -8.39 -15.86 -8.52
C GLY A 386 -8.42 -14.98 -7.26
N LEU A 387 -9.20 -15.42 -6.28
CA LEU A 387 -9.32 -14.78 -4.97
C LEU A 387 -8.51 -15.55 -3.93
N THR A 388 -7.57 -14.90 -3.25
CA THR A 388 -6.89 -15.48 -2.08
C THR A 388 -7.33 -14.77 -0.81
N LYS A 389 -7.87 -15.51 0.16
CA LYS A 389 -8.17 -15.03 1.50
C LYS A 389 -7.05 -15.43 2.47
N ILE A 390 -6.40 -14.43 3.05
CA ILE A 390 -5.40 -14.59 4.13
C ILE A 390 -5.85 -13.84 5.39
N GLY A 391 -5.00 -13.82 6.42
CA GLY A 391 -5.29 -13.14 7.68
C GLY A 391 -6.16 -13.99 8.61
N SER A 392 -5.67 -14.18 9.83
CA SER A 392 -6.29 -14.96 10.89
C SER A 392 -7.01 -14.09 11.92
N GLY A 393 -7.42 -12.88 11.55
CA GLY A 393 -8.17 -11.99 12.43
C GLY A 393 -9.49 -12.65 12.88
N THR A 394 -9.94 -12.33 14.09
CA THR A 394 -11.12 -12.98 14.71
C THR A 394 -12.43 -12.64 14.02
N GLY A 395 -12.50 -11.52 13.31
CA GLY A 395 -13.72 -11.06 12.64
C GLY A 395 -14.02 -11.73 11.31
N GLY A 396 -13.01 -12.21 10.59
CA GLY A 396 -13.16 -12.81 9.26
C GLY A 396 -13.61 -11.83 8.17
N ILE A 397 -13.86 -12.37 6.96
CA ILE A 397 -14.41 -11.64 5.81
C ILE A 397 -15.71 -12.32 5.37
N THR A 398 -16.75 -11.54 5.05
CA THR A 398 -18.02 -12.03 4.50
C THR A 398 -18.20 -11.56 3.06
N LEU A 399 -18.45 -12.50 2.14
CA LEU A 399 -18.83 -12.21 0.75
C LEU A 399 -20.34 -12.36 0.59
N ALA A 400 -21.02 -11.25 0.32
CA ALA A 400 -22.48 -11.20 0.29
C ALA A 400 -23.08 -11.04 -1.11
N ALA A 401 -22.25 -10.72 -2.10
CA ALA A 401 -22.69 -10.52 -3.48
C ALA A 401 -22.72 -11.81 -4.31
N GLN A 402 -23.43 -11.74 -5.44
CA GLN A 402 -23.25 -12.69 -6.55
C GLN A 402 -21.94 -12.35 -7.28
N ASN A 403 -20.88 -13.09 -6.99
CA ASN A 403 -19.57 -12.84 -7.56
C ASN A 403 -19.43 -13.53 -8.92
N THR A 404 -18.64 -12.92 -9.81
CA THR A 404 -18.50 -13.31 -11.22
C THR A 404 -17.05 -13.51 -11.65
N TYR A 405 -16.09 -13.44 -10.73
CA TYR A 405 -14.70 -13.75 -11.04
C TYR A 405 -14.55 -15.22 -11.46
N THR A 406 -13.60 -15.50 -12.35
CA THR A 406 -13.45 -16.84 -12.96
C THR A 406 -12.22 -17.60 -12.48
N GLY A 407 -11.38 -17.03 -11.61
CA GLY A 407 -10.24 -17.74 -11.04
C GLY A 407 -10.59 -18.50 -9.76
N LEU A 408 -9.66 -19.34 -9.31
CA LEU A 408 -9.78 -20.15 -8.08
C LEU A 408 -10.03 -19.30 -6.83
N THR A 409 -10.77 -19.85 -5.87
CA THR A 409 -10.85 -19.28 -4.52
C THR A 409 -9.92 -20.06 -3.58
N THR A 410 -8.94 -19.41 -2.96
CA THR A 410 -8.05 -20.03 -1.97
C THR A 410 -8.24 -19.36 -0.62
N ILE A 411 -8.53 -20.13 0.42
CA ILE A 411 -8.61 -19.67 1.81
C ILE A 411 -7.40 -20.23 2.54
N SER A 412 -6.39 -19.40 2.73
CA SER A 412 -5.12 -19.80 3.36
C SER A 412 -5.11 -19.61 4.86
N ALA A 413 -5.91 -18.69 5.40
CA ALA A 413 -6.00 -18.43 6.83
C ALA A 413 -7.33 -17.75 7.24
N GLY A 414 -7.72 -17.98 8.50
CA GLY A 414 -8.92 -17.41 9.10
C GLY A 414 -10.21 -17.95 8.49
N ALA A 415 -11.32 -17.24 8.73
CA ALA A 415 -12.63 -17.59 8.21
C ALA A 415 -13.04 -16.70 7.02
N LEU A 416 -13.59 -17.32 5.99
CA LEU A 416 -14.38 -16.70 4.93
C LEU A 416 -15.84 -17.14 5.09
N THR A 417 -16.75 -16.19 5.24
CA THR A 417 -18.19 -16.46 5.26
C THR A 417 -18.81 -16.09 3.92
N ILE A 418 -19.74 -16.88 3.41
CA ILE A 418 -20.51 -16.56 2.22
C ILE A 418 -22.00 -16.45 2.55
N THR A 419 -22.67 -15.43 2.01
CA THR A 419 -24.13 -15.24 2.18
C THR A 419 -24.86 -15.14 0.85
N HIS A 420 -24.24 -15.63 -0.23
CA HIS A 420 -24.86 -15.78 -1.54
C HIS A 420 -24.43 -17.10 -2.21
N ASN A 421 -25.33 -17.72 -2.98
CA ASN A 421 -25.10 -19.03 -3.62
C ASN A 421 -23.91 -19.05 -4.60
N SER A 422 -23.61 -17.90 -5.22
CA SER A 422 -22.49 -17.72 -6.15
C SER A 422 -21.44 -16.75 -5.60
N ALA A 423 -21.25 -16.71 -4.28
CA ALA A 423 -20.25 -15.83 -3.67
C ALA A 423 -18.80 -16.25 -3.98
N LEU A 424 -18.57 -17.48 -4.43
CA LEU A 424 -17.23 -18.03 -4.70
C LEU A 424 -16.77 -17.87 -6.16
N GLY A 425 -17.48 -17.06 -6.96
CA GLY A 425 -17.16 -16.80 -8.37
C GLY A 425 -18.15 -17.47 -9.33
N ALA A 426 -17.89 -17.32 -10.63
CA ALA A 426 -18.68 -17.96 -11.68
C ALA A 426 -18.43 -19.49 -11.67
N ASN A 427 -19.46 -20.29 -11.88
CA ASN A 427 -19.31 -21.75 -11.95
C ASN A 427 -18.74 -22.15 -13.32
N GLY A 428 -17.62 -22.88 -13.38
CA GLY A 428 -16.96 -23.29 -14.62
C GLY A 428 -15.95 -24.42 -14.43
N MET A 429 -15.64 -25.16 -15.50
CA MET A 429 -14.60 -26.20 -15.46
C MET A 429 -13.25 -25.60 -15.06
N GLY A 430 -12.68 -26.09 -13.96
CA GLY A 430 -11.41 -25.59 -13.42
C GLY A 430 -11.56 -24.59 -12.27
N ASN A 431 -12.79 -24.30 -11.83
CA ASN A 431 -13.03 -23.52 -10.62
C ASN A 431 -13.10 -24.47 -9.42
N GLU A 432 -12.17 -24.23 -8.50
CA GLU A 432 -11.98 -25.00 -7.28
C GLU A 432 -11.78 -24.02 -6.13
N THR A 433 -12.44 -24.34 -5.02
CA THR A 433 -12.26 -23.67 -3.75
C THR A 433 -11.30 -24.48 -2.89
N ILE A 434 -10.16 -23.91 -2.52
CA ILE A 434 -9.15 -24.58 -1.70
C ILE A 434 -9.21 -24.01 -0.29
N VAL A 435 -9.40 -24.87 0.70
CA VAL A 435 -9.35 -24.49 2.12
C VAL A 435 -8.10 -25.13 2.74
N ALA A 436 -7.13 -24.28 3.08
CA ALA A 436 -5.89 -24.71 3.72
C ALA A 436 -6.12 -25.25 5.14
N ASP A 437 -5.09 -25.88 5.71
CA ASP A 437 -5.14 -26.26 7.12
C ASP A 437 -5.34 -25.02 8.01
N ASN A 438 -6.14 -25.16 9.07
CA ASN A 438 -6.56 -24.09 9.98
C ASN A 438 -7.41 -22.95 9.35
N ALA A 439 -7.77 -23.00 8.07
CA ALA A 439 -8.70 -22.07 7.44
C ALA A 439 -10.16 -22.58 7.46
N GLN A 440 -11.13 -21.69 7.27
CA GLN A 440 -12.55 -22.05 7.24
C GLN A 440 -13.33 -21.35 6.12
N LEU A 441 -14.18 -22.12 5.45
CA LEU A 441 -15.31 -21.62 4.67
C LEU A 441 -16.61 -21.86 5.46
N ILE A 442 -17.36 -20.79 5.71
CA ILE A 442 -18.63 -20.83 6.43
C ILE A 442 -19.76 -20.43 5.46
N LEU A 443 -20.73 -21.31 5.28
CA LEU A 443 -21.96 -21.03 4.53
C LEU A 443 -22.98 -20.36 5.43
N GLY A 444 -23.45 -19.17 5.06
CA GLY A 444 -24.57 -18.50 5.69
C GLY A 444 -25.88 -19.29 5.56
N ASN A 445 -26.93 -18.83 6.22
CA ASN A 445 -28.22 -19.52 6.26
C ASN A 445 -28.91 -19.49 4.87
N GLY A 446 -29.43 -20.64 4.43
CA GLY A 446 -30.16 -20.77 3.17
C GLY A 446 -29.28 -20.83 1.92
N ILE A 447 -27.96 -20.94 2.09
CA ILE A 447 -27.01 -20.96 0.98
C ILE A 447 -26.90 -22.36 0.39
N THR A 448 -27.03 -22.45 -0.94
CA THR A 448 -26.75 -23.65 -1.72
C THR A 448 -25.67 -23.33 -2.74
N VAL A 449 -24.50 -23.95 -2.60
CA VAL A 449 -23.40 -23.84 -3.58
C VAL A 449 -23.43 -25.08 -4.47
N SER A 450 -23.81 -24.91 -5.74
CA SER A 450 -23.91 -26.01 -6.72
C SER A 450 -22.81 -25.93 -7.77
N GLY A 451 -22.23 -27.08 -8.13
CA GLY A 451 -21.28 -27.21 -9.24
C GLY A 451 -19.85 -26.72 -8.97
N GLU A 452 -19.55 -26.28 -7.75
CA GLU A 452 -18.20 -25.90 -7.31
C GLU A 452 -17.51 -27.09 -6.64
N THR A 453 -16.24 -27.34 -6.99
CA THR A 453 -15.43 -28.33 -6.26
C THR A 453 -14.74 -27.66 -5.07
N ILE A 454 -14.73 -28.30 -3.91
CA ILE A 454 -13.92 -27.85 -2.77
C ILE A 454 -12.85 -28.88 -2.42
N THR A 455 -11.61 -28.44 -2.25
CA THR A 455 -10.54 -29.23 -1.64
C THR A 455 -10.29 -28.74 -0.23
N ILE A 456 -10.34 -29.66 0.74
CA ILE A 456 -10.11 -29.39 2.16
C ILE A 456 -8.80 -30.03 2.59
N ALA A 457 -7.84 -29.22 3.03
CA ALA A 457 -6.49 -29.66 3.39
C ALA A 457 -6.25 -29.77 4.91
N GLY A 458 -7.30 -29.77 5.73
CA GLY A 458 -7.16 -29.95 7.17
C GLY A 458 -8.46 -29.87 7.97
N ALA A 459 -8.34 -29.81 9.29
CA ALA A 459 -9.48 -29.80 10.21
C ALA A 459 -10.17 -28.42 10.29
N GLY A 460 -9.60 -27.40 9.66
CA GLY A 460 -10.04 -26.02 9.73
C GLY A 460 -9.74 -25.35 11.07
N GLY A 461 -10.38 -24.20 11.32
CA GLY A 461 -10.06 -23.30 12.44
C GLY A 461 -10.16 -23.91 13.85
N SER A 462 -9.62 -23.17 14.83
CA SER A 462 -9.52 -23.58 16.24
C SER A 462 -10.86 -23.69 16.99
N ASN A 463 -11.97 -23.26 16.37
CA ASN A 463 -13.33 -23.30 16.94
C ASN A 463 -14.04 -24.66 16.80
N PHE A 464 -13.36 -25.67 16.25
CA PHE A 464 -13.88 -27.04 16.09
C PHE A 464 -15.09 -27.21 15.15
N ILE A 465 -15.44 -26.22 14.31
CA ILE A 465 -16.60 -26.31 13.40
C ILE A 465 -16.24 -27.00 12.06
N GLY A 466 -14.96 -27.21 11.78
CA GLY A 466 -14.49 -27.79 10.52
C GLY A 466 -14.03 -26.73 9.52
N ALA A 467 -13.34 -27.18 8.46
CA ALA A 467 -12.87 -26.34 7.37
C ALA A 467 -14.00 -25.95 6.41
N LEU A 468 -15.02 -26.79 6.27
CA LEU A 468 -16.29 -26.46 5.62
C LEU A 468 -17.41 -26.54 6.67
N ALA A 469 -18.15 -25.45 6.85
CA ALA A 469 -19.16 -25.36 7.90
C ALA A 469 -20.43 -24.63 7.47
N ALA A 470 -21.58 -25.02 8.02
CA ALA A 470 -22.77 -24.17 8.02
C ALA A 470 -22.77 -23.20 9.22
N ALA A 471 -23.31 -22.00 9.02
CA ALA A 471 -23.58 -21.03 10.08
C ALA A 471 -24.74 -21.51 11.00
N SER A 472 -24.89 -20.85 12.15
CA SER A 472 -25.95 -21.18 13.10
C SER A 472 -27.33 -20.70 12.64
N GLY A 473 -28.37 -21.46 12.98
CA GLY A 473 -29.76 -21.03 12.85
C GLY A 473 -30.46 -21.40 11.54
N GLY A 474 -29.76 -22.04 10.59
CA GLY A 474 -30.33 -22.38 9.30
C GLY A 474 -29.74 -23.63 8.66
N ILE A 475 -30.21 -23.92 7.45
CA ILE A 475 -29.75 -25.02 6.61
C ILE A 475 -28.93 -24.43 5.47
N SER A 476 -27.78 -25.01 5.18
CA SER A 476 -26.93 -24.67 4.04
C SER A 476 -26.49 -25.95 3.34
N THR A 477 -26.28 -25.89 2.03
CA THR A 477 -26.00 -27.04 1.18
C THR A 477 -24.73 -26.83 0.37
N TRP A 478 -23.83 -27.80 0.41
CA TRP A 478 -22.74 -27.97 -0.54
C TRP A 478 -23.12 -29.07 -1.55
N ASP A 479 -23.40 -28.66 -2.78
CA ASP A 479 -23.90 -29.47 -3.89
C ASP A 479 -22.88 -29.53 -5.05
N GLY A 480 -21.62 -29.68 -4.68
CA GLY A 480 -20.52 -29.96 -5.61
C GLY A 480 -19.51 -30.91 -4.99
N PRO A 481 -18.57 -31.46 -5.77
CA PRO A 481 -17.60 -32.43 -5.26
C PRO A 481 -16.80 -31.89 -4.06
N VAL A 482 -16.50 -32.77 -3.10
CA VAL A 482 -15.65 -32.46 -1.95
C VAL A 482 -14.44 -33.39 -2.00
N LYS A 483 -13.24 -32.82 -2.11
CA LYS A 483 -11.98 -33.55 -2.12
C LYS A 483 -11.26 -33.37 -0.78
N LEU A 484 -10.89 -34.48 -0.14
CA LEU A 484 -10.10 -34.45 1.09
C LEU A 484 -8.61 -34.51 0.73
N GLY A 485 -7.92 -33.37 0.82
CA GLY A 485 -6.48 -33.26 0.59
C GLY A 485 -5.63 -33.73 1.78
N ALA A 486 -6.23 -33.75 2.98
CA ALA A 486 -5.67 -34.30 4.21
C ALA A 486 -6.82 -34.86 5.07
N SER A 487 -6.53 -35.37 6.28
CA SER A 487 -7.60 -35.65 7.23
C SER A 487 -8.37 -34.36 7.52
N ALA A 488 -9.65 -34.36 7.16
CA ALA A 488 -10.45 -33.16 7.01
C ALA A 488 -11.57 -33.15 8.04
N ARG A 489 -12.11 -31.95 8.31
CA ARG A 489 -13.27 -31.81 9.18
C ARG A 489 -14.32 -30.93 8.52
N ILE A 490 -15.56 -31.38 8.56
CA ILE A 490 -16.74 -30.60 8.16
C ILE A 490 -17.70 -30.48 9.34
N GLY A 491 -18.59 -29.49 9.32
CA GLY A 491 -19.44 -29.25 10.48
C GLY A 491 -20.52 -28.20 10.33
N ALA A 492 -21.05 -27.80 11.47
CA ALA A 492 -22.10 -26.79 11.58
C ALA A 492 -22.00 -26.05 12.91
N ALA A 493 -22.23 -24.74 12.89
CA ALA A 493 -22.26 -23.89 14.07
C ALA A 493 -23.66 -23.90 14.72
N GLY A 494 -23.71 -23.74 16.04
CA GLY A 494 -24.94 -23.71 16.84
C GLY A 494 -25.90 -24.85 16.48
N ASN A 495 -27.11 -24.48 16.11
CA ASN A 495 -28.18 -25.35 15.59
C ASN A 495 -28.29 -25.37 14.06
N GLY A 496 -27.21 -25.00 13.37
CA GLY A 496 -27.12 -25.06 11.92
C GLY A 496 -27.12 -26.48 11.38
N THR A 497 -27.48 -26.63 10.11
CA THR A 497 -27.38 -27.88 9.36
C THR A 497 -26.56 -27.67 8.09
N LEU A 498 -25.49 -28.44 7.92
CA LEU A 498 -24.75 -28.53 6.66
C LEU A 498 -25.20 -29.78 5.91
N ILE A 499 -25.79 -29.62 4.73
CA ILE A 499 -26.07 -30.73 3.81
C ILE A 499 -24.93 -30.82 2.80
N VAL A 500 -24.32 -31.99 2.67
CA VAL A 500 -23.35 -32.29 1.62
C VAL A 500 -23.97 -33.31 0.67
N SER A 501 -24.46 -32.82 -0.47
CA SER A 501 -25.07 -33.65 -1.52
C SER A 501 -24.07 -34.05 -2.60
N GLY A 502 -22.98 -33.30 -2.77
CA GLY A 502 -21.89 -33.69 -3.64
C GLY A 502 -21.08 -34.88 -3.10
N ALA A 503 -20.45 -35.63 -4.01
CA ALA A 503 -19.62 -36.77 -3.65
C ALA A 503 -18.35 -36.32 -2.90
N ILE A 504 -18.03 -36.99 -1.79
CA ILE A 504 -16.78 -36.84 -1.05
C ILE A 504 -15.78 -37.91 -1.52
N SER A 505 -14.58 -37.49 -1.90
CA SER A 505 -13.50 -38.38 -2.36
C SER A 505 -12.13 -37.96 -1.81
N ASN A 506 -11.14 -38.85 -1.92
CA ASN A 506 -9.74 -38.56 -1.62
C ASN A 506 -8.80 -39.41 -2.49
N ASP A 507 -7.55 -38.94 -2.64
CA ASP A 507 -6.51 -39.67 -3.40
C ASP A 507 -5.64 -40.55 -2.49
N ALA A 508 -5.57 -40.23 -1.20
CA ALA A 508 -4.87 -40.97 -0.15
C ALA A 508 -5.85 -41.14 1.02
N GLY A 509 -5.83 -42.30 1.70
CA GLY A 509 -6.82 -42.69 2.73
C GLY A 509 -6.88 -41.81 3.97
N THR A 510 -7.32 -40.58 3.79
CA THR A 510 -7.48 -39.52 4.78
C THR A 510 -8.83 -39.62 5.46
N ASP A 511 -8.86 -39.31 6.76
CA ASP A 511 -10.06 -39.43 7.56
C ASP A 511 -11.02 -38.25 7.34
N LEU A 512 -12.32 -38.53 7.42
CA LEU A 512 -13.36 -37.50 7.50
C LEU A 512 -13.84 -37.37 8.94
N SER A 513 -13.71 -36.18 9.50
CA SER A 513 -14.25 -35.84 10.82
C SER A 513 -15.47 -34.94 10.72
N ILE A 514 -16.45 -35.18 11.59
CA ILE A 514 -17.64 -34.36 11.78
C ILE A 514 -17.56 -33.73 13.16
N SER A 515 -17.74 -32.41 13.23
CA SER A 515 -17.73 -31.68 14.50
C SER A 515 -18.59 -30.44 14.43
N THR A 516 -19.29 -30.12 15.51
CA THR A 516 -20.13 -28.93 15.63
C THR A 516 -19.79 -28.16 16.90
N THR A 517 -20.25 -26.91 17.01
CA THR A 517 -20.06 -26.14 18.26
C THR A 517 -20.90 -26.66 19.41
N THR A 518 -20.45 -26.38 20.63
CA THR A 518 -21.10 -26.71 21.91
C THR A 518 -22.37 -25.90 22.15
N GLY A 519 -23.40 -26.49 22.79
CA GLY A 519 -24.59 -25.76 23.28
C GLY A 519 -25.95 -26.40 22.94
N THR A 520 -27.04 -25.80 23.42
CA THR A 520 -28.41 -26.26 23.14
C THR A 520 -28.72 -26.19 21.65
N GLY A 521 -28.99 -27.35 21.03
CA GLY A 521 -29.36 -27.46 19.62
C GLY A 521 -28.26 -27.96 18.68
N SER A 522 -27.18 -28.56 19.19
CA SER A 522 -26.03 -29.13 18.44
C SER A 522 -26.25 -29.37 16.95
N GLY A 523 -25.36 -28.80 16.14
CA GLY A 523 -25.48 -28.80 14.69
C GLY A 523 -25.55 -30.19 14.07
N VAL A 524 -26.02 -30.22 12.83
CA VAL A 524 -26.19 -31.44 12.04
C VAL A 524 -25.36 -31.34 10.76
N VAL A 525 -24.61 -32.38 10.44
CA VAL A 525 -24.09 -32.60 9.08
C VAL A 525 -24.89 -33.72 8.45
N VAL A 526 -25.48 -33.48 7.28
CA VAL A 526 -26.21 -34.47 6.49
C VAL A 526 -25.36 -34.86 5.28
N LEU A 527 -25.01 -36.15 5.17
CA LEU A 527 -24.35 -36.66 3.97
C LEU A 527 -25.40 -37.31 3.06
N SER A 528 -25.58 -36.76 1.86
CA SER A 528 -26.59 -37.24 0.89
C SER A 528 -25.99 -37.69 -0.44
N GLY A 529 -24.70 -37.42 -0.68
CA GLY A 529 -23.98 -37.82 -1.88
C GLY A 529 -23.35 -39.21 -1.79
N PRO A 530 -23.04 -39.85 -2.95
CA PRO A 530 -22.31 -41.12 -2.99
C PRO A 530 -20.83 -40.87 -2.69
N ASN A 531 -20.39 -41.25 -1.49
CA ASN A 531 -19.03 -40.98 -1.03
C ASN A 531 -18.08 -42.15 -1.32
N THR A 532 -16.87 -41.84 -1.79
CA THR A 532 -15.88 -42.83 -2.25
C THR A 532 -14.50 -42.66 -1.60
N TYR A 533 -14.37 -41.76 -0.62
CA TYR A 533 -13.14 -41.60 0.14
C TYR A 533 -12.78 -42.90 0.88
N SER A 534 -11.48 -43.09 1.10
CA SER A 534 -10.94 -44.17 1.95
C SER A 534 -10.44 -43.60 3.28
N GLY A 535 -10.42 -44.38 4.35
CA GLY A 535 -10.09 -43.89 5.70
C GLY A 535 -11.27 -44.01 6.66
N ALA A 536 -11.09 -43.54 7.88
CA ALA A 536 -12.12 -43.57 8.92
C ALA A 536 -13.08 -42.38 8.82
N THR A 537 -14.29 -42.57 9.32
CA THR A 537 -15.24 -41.49 9.57
C THR A 537 -15.35 -41.29 11.08
N SER A 538 -15.07 -40.09 11.58
CA SER A 538 -15.20 -39.80 13.02
C SER A 538 -16.29 -38.76 13.27
N VAL A 539 -17.30 -39.10 14.07
CA VAL A 539 -18.22 -38.12 14.66
C VAL A 539 -17.64 -37.74 16.01
N ILE A 540 -17.09 -36.53 16.11
CA ILE A 540 -16.38 -36.05 17.30
C ILE A 540 -17.36 -35.31 18.23
N ARG A 541 -18.28 -34.53 17.66
CA ARG A 541 -19.33 -33.77 18.36
C ARG A 541 -20.49 -33.50 17.41
N GLY A 542 -21.70 -33.45 17.96
CA GLY A 542 -22.93 -33.18 17.22
C GLY A 542 -23.43 -34.37 16.43
N THR A 543 -24.24 -34.09 15.40
CA THR A 543 -24.93 -35.15 14.66
C THR A 543 -24.38 -35.28 13.24
N LEU A 544 -23.91 -36.47 12.89
CA LEU A 544 -23.84 -36.90 11.50
C LEU A 544 -25.14 -37.64 11.16
N ARG A 545 -25.89 -37.14 10.19
CA ARG A 545 -27.14 -37.71 9.71
C ARG A 545 -26.98 -38.24 8.29
N LEU A 546 -27.59 -39.37 7.97
CA LEU A 546 -27.67 -39.84 6.59
C LEU A 546 -28.80 -39.12 5.82
N GLY A 547 -28.49 -38.71 4.60
CA GLY A 547 -29.42 -38.16 3.60
C GLY A 547 -29.67 -39.09 2.41
N ALA A 548 -28.80 -40.09 2.19
CA ALA A 548 -29.04 -41.24 1.30
C ALA A 548 -28.57 -42.57 1.94
N ALA A 549 -29.11 -43.71 1.49
CA ALA A 549 -28.61 -45.02 1.91
C ALA A 549 -27.15 -45.21 1.47
N ASP A 550 -26.36 -45.89 2.29
CA ASP A 550 -24.92 -46.11 2.05
C ASP A 550 -24.14 -44.82 1.73
N SER A 551 -24.50 -43.70 2.37
CA SER A 551 -23.75 -42.45 2.19
C SER A 551 -22.34 -42.54 2.77
N LEU A 552 -22.04 -43.43 3.71
CA LEU A 552 -20.66 -43.69 4.11
C LEU A 552 -20.03 -44.81 3.24
N PRO A 553 -18.74 -44.71 2.88
CA PRO A 553 -18.04 -45.80 2.21
C PRO A 553 -18.10 -47.09 3.04
N ALA A 554 -18.42 -48.23 2.42
CA ALA A 554 -18.51 -49.52 3.12
C ALA A 554 -17.21 -49.94 3.82
N THR A 555 -16.07 -49.42 3.38
CA THR A 555 -14.74 -49.66 3.98
C THR A 555 -14.48 -48.82 5.23
N THR A 556 -15.35 -47.87 5.59
CA THR A 556 -15.10 -46.95 6.70
C THR A 556 -15.15 -47.68 8.05
N ILE A 557 -14.22 -47.32 8.93
CA ILE A 557 -14.37 -47.53 10.36
C ILE A 557 -15.01 -46.26 10.92
N LEU A 558 -16.26 -46.37 11.38
CA LEU A 558 -16.99 -45.30 12.00
C LEU A 558 -16.63 -45.19 13.48
N ASP A 559 -16.10 -44.05 13.89
CA ASP A 559 -15.79 -43.71 15.27
C ASP A 559 -16.77 -42.67 15.80
N VAL A 560 -17.66 -43.06 16.72
CA VAL A 560 -18.64 -42.15 17.33
C VAL A 560 -18.24 -41.88 18.77
N HIS A 561 -17.53 -40.79 18.99
CA HIS A 561 -16.95 -40.45 20.28
C HIS A 561 -17.09 -38.97 20.58
N SER A 562 -17.18 -38.61 21.85
CA SER A 562 -17.10 -37.21 22.27
C SER A 562 -16.07 -37.05 23.37
N SER A 563 -15.35 -35.93 23.31
CA SER A 563 -14.43 -35.48 24.34
C SER A 563 -15.09 -34.61 25.41
N ALA A 564 -16.40 -34.38 25.35
CA ALA A 564 -17.14 -33.52 26.29
C ALA A 564 -18.41 -34.21 26.80
N THR A 565 -18.62 -34.21 28.12
CA THR A 565 -19.77 -34.86 28.78
C THR A 565 -21.13 -34.27 28.37
N THR A 566 -21.16 -33.03 27.92
CA THR A 566 -22.37 -32.27 27.58
C THR A 566 -22.71 -32.26 26.10
N ASP A 567 -21.78 -32.66 25.22
CA ASP A 567 -21.96 -32.62 23.77
C ASP A 567 -21.89 -34.04 23.20
N PRO A 568 -23.03 -34.71 22.95
CA PRO A 568 -23.03 -36.03 22.35
C PRO A 568 -22.42 -36.00 20.96
N ALA A 569 -21.72 -37.08 20.60
CA ALA A 569 -21.51 -37.45 19.22
C ALA A 569 -22.62 -38.43 18.81
N THR A 570 -23.37 -38.10 17.78
CA THR A 570 -24.53 -38.86 17.31
C THR A 570 -24.36 -39.23 15.85
N PHE A 571 -24.48 -40.52 15.54
CA PHE A 571 -24.71 -40.99 14.19
C PHE A 571 -26.20 -41.35 14.03
N ASP A 572 -26.90 -40.61 13.18
CA ASP A 572 -28.34 -40.73 12.93
C ASP A 572 -28.58 -41.30 11.53
N LEU A 573 -29.02 -42.57 11.46
CA LEU A 573 -29.29 -43.24 10.19
C LEU A 573 -30.54 -42.71 9.48
N ASN A 574 -31.42 -41.98 10.19
CA ASN A 574 -32.55 -41.27 9.60
C ASN A 574 -33.41 -42.11 8.64
N GLY A 575 -33.71 -43.35 9.00
CA GLY A 575 -34.56 -44.20 8.15
C GLY A 575 -33.86 -44.85 6.95
N MET A 576 -32.53 -44.76 6.85
CA MET A 576 -31.76 -45.40 5.77
C MET A 576 -30.80 -46.49 6.22
N ASN A 577 -30.60 -47.46 5.34
CA ASN A 577 -29.64 -48.54 5.55
C ASN A 577 -28.21 -48.04 5.30
N GLN A 578 -27.26 -48.61 6.04
CA GLN A 578 -25.85 -48.29 5.91
C GLN A 578 -25.00 -49.53 6.17
N THR A 579 -23.99 -49.74 5.33
CA THR A 579 -22.92 -50.73 5.57
C THR A 579 -21.60 -50.04 5.92
N ILE A 580 -20.90 -50.51 6.95
CA ILE A 580 -19.57 -50.00 7.37
C ILE A 580 -18.63 -51.17 7.72
N ALA A 581 -17.32 -50.96 7.71
CA ALA A 581 -16.34 -52.00 8.04
C ALA A 581 -16.12 -52.16 9.56
N GLY A 582 -16.48 -51.17 10.36
CA GLY A 582 -16.33 -51.24 11.81
C GLY A 582 -17.01 -50.08 12.52
N LEU A 583 -17.49 -50.34 13.73
CA LEU A 583 -18.02 -49.32 14.64
C LEU A 583 -17.17 -49.30 15.90
N LYS A 584 -16.60 -48.14 16.24
CA LYS A 584 -15.78 -47.95 17.43
C LYS A 584 -16.12 -46.65 18.16
N ARG A 585 -15.55 -46.54 19.36
CA ARG A 585 -15.60 -45.33 20.18
C ARG A 585 -14.25 -45.16 20.88
N THR A 586 -13.42 -44.25 20.38
CA THR A 586 -12.05 -44.05 20.88
C THR A 586 -11.97 -43.23 22.16
N ASN A 587 -12.90 -42.29 22.38
CA ASN A 587 -13.00 -41.49 23.60
C ASN A 587 -14.31 -41.80 24.35
N THR A 588 -14.20 -42.07 25.66
CA THR A 588 -15.34 -42.44 26.50
C THR A 588 -15.87 -41.31 27.40
N THR A 589 -15.32 -40.10 27.29
CA THR A 589 -15.66 -38.94 28.14
C THR A 589 -17.10 -38.48 27.94
N GLY A 590 -17.48 -38.18 26.70
CA GLY A 590 -18.85 -37.78 26.33
C GLY A 590 -19.66 -38.93 25.75
N PRO A 591 -20.99 -38.83 25.67
CA PRO A 591 -21.83 -39.88 25.08
C PRO A 591 -21.59 -40.03 23.56
N GLY A 592 -21.57 -41.28 23.10
CA GLY A 592 -21.49 -41.66 21.68
C GLY A 592 -22.73 -42.48 21.37
N ILE A 593 -23.53 -42.01 20.42
CA ILE A 593 -24.90 -42.50 20.18
C ILE A 593 -25.03 -42.90 18.71
N VAL A 594 -25.56 -44.08 18.45
CA VAL A 594 -26.04 -44.51 17.14
C VAL A 594 -27.56 -44.67 17.24
N THR A 595 -28.29 -44.01 16.35
CA THR A 595 -29.77 -43.97 16.41
C THR A 595 -30.40 -43.96 15.03
N SER A 596 -31.70 -44.26 14.98
CA SER A 596 -32.55 -43.98 13.83
C SER A 596 -33.99 -43.72 14.25
N ALA A 597 -34.63 -42.73 13.66
CA ALA A 597 -36.07 -42.48 13.84
C ALA A 597 -36.95 -43.39 12.96
N GLY A 598 -36.44 -43.84 11.80
CA GLY A 598 -37.14 -44.75 10.88
C GLY A 598 -36.56 -46.16 10.93
N ALA A 599 -37.30 -47.16 10.43
CA ALA A 599 -36.81 -48.54 10.36
C ALA A 599 -35.56 -48.63 9.46
N THR A 600 -34.46 -49.13 10.02
CA THR A 600 -33.14 -49.17 9.36
C THR A 600 -32.32 -50.38 9.74
N THR A 601 -31.43 -50.80 8.85
CA THR A 601 -30.36 -51.75 9.15
C THR A 601 -29.00 -51.07 9.06
N LEU A 602 -28.20 -51.18 10.13
CA LEU A 602 -26.77 -50.89 10.13
C LEU A 602 -25.99 -52.20 10.01
N THR A 603 -25.38 -52.46 8.87
CA THR A 603 -24.55 -53.65 8.67
C THR A 603 -23.09 -53.33 9.02
N ILE A 604 -22.48 -54.13 9.89
CA ILE A 604 -21.03 -54.07 10.17
C ILE A 604 -20.35 -55.27 9.49
N ASP A 605 -19.65 -55.04 8.39
CA ASP A 605 -19.05 -56.07 7.54
C ASP A 605 -17.55 -55.83 7.35
N GLY A 606 -16.78 -56.06 8.41
CA GLY A 606 -15.33 -55.98 8.36
C GLY A 606 -14.63 -57.01 9.23
N ALA A 607 -13.43 -57.39 8.82
CA ALA A 607 -12.63 -58.43 9.49
C ALA A 607 -11.88 -57.92 10.73
N THR A 608 -11.90 -56.61 11.00
CA THR A 608 -11.15 -56.00 12.12
C THR A 608 -12.00 -55.94 13.38
N SER A 609 -11.41 -56.36 14.52
CA SER A 609 -12.08 -56.23 15.82
C SER A 609 -12.17 -54.76 16.24
N ASN A 610 -13.38 -54.29 16.49
CA ASN A 610 -13.68 -52.94 16.97
C ASN A 610 -14.51 -53.02 18.25
N THR A 611 -14.40 -52.01 19.12
CA THR A 611 -15.21 -51.92 20.36
C THR A 611 -15.99 -50.62 20.36
N PHE A 612 -17.32 -50.76 20.40
CA PHE A 612 -18.23 -49.65 20.61
C PHE A 612 -18.82 -49.73 22.01
N SER A 613 -18.39 -48.82 22.89
CA SER A 613 -18.89 -48.69 24.27
C SER A 613 -19.96 -47.59 24.41
N GLY A 614 -20.62 -47.24 23.31
CA GLY A 614 -21.66 -46.22 23.25
C GLY A 614 -23.07 -46.81 23.32
N VAL A 615 -24.06 -45.97 23.01
CA VAL A 615 -25.47 -46.34 23.00
C VAL A 615 -25.93 -46.58 21.57
N ILE A 616 -26.60 -47.71 21.33
CA ILE A 616 -27.32 -48.01 20.10
C ILE A 616 -28.82 -47.99 20.43
N THR A 617 -29.62 -47.19 19.71
CA THR A 617 -31.04 -46.97 20.04
C THR A 617 -31.90 -46.68 18.81
N GLY A 618 -33.21 -46.47 19.01
CA GLY A 618 -34.17 -46.16 17.95
C GLY A 618 -34.66 -47.38 17.15
N ALA A 619 -35.23 -47.14 15.97
CA ALA A 619 -35.76 -48.15 15.05
C ALA A 619 -34.65 -48.80 14.21
N LEU A 620 -33.61 -49.29 14.88
CA LEU A 620 -32.39 -49.81 14.28
C LEU A 620 -32.25 -51.33 14.47
N ALA A 621 -31.99 -52.04 13.38
CA ALA A 621 -31.45 -53.40 13.37
C ALA A 621 -29.93 -53.35 13.11
N LEU A 622 -29.18 -54.26 13.74
CA LEU A 622 -27.73 -54.41 13.59
C LEU A 622 -27.40 -55.77 12.99
#